data_AF-A0A219ALQ4-F1
#
_entry.id   AF-A0A219ALQ4-F1
#
_cell.length_a   1.000
_cell.length_b   1.000
_cell.length_c   1.000
_cell.angle_alpha   90.00
_cell.angle_beta   90.00
_cell.angle_gamma   90.00
#
_symmetry.space_group_name_H-M   'P 1'
#
loop_
_entity.id
_entity.type
_entity.pdbx_description
1 polymer ?
#
loop_
_entity_poly.entity_id
_entity_poly.type
_entity_poly.pdbx_seq_one_letter_code
_entity_poly.pdbx_strand_id
1 'polypeptide(L)'
;MNNITWDEDPLLSLFIDDCNKEQIDISKGGAKYNNYGITTVSLANTVNSLINLKKLVFENKKYTLIQLNNIRKNNFENESIILAELKGLKPHFGEDNEEVIKLTNSIINYLGELLNKTPNKFGGRIKFGLSAPSYISAGEEITASFDGRLNYEPFSTNISSDSNNDFTSIMRFASKLNYNDNKINGNVVDLMASPNFIMIILRNS
;
A
#
# COMPACT_ATOMS: atom_id res chain seq x y z
N MET A 1 -0.67 -5.01 20.55
CA MET A 1 -0.08 -6.28 20.05
C MET A 1 0.49 -7.17 21.16
N ASN A 2 0.24 -6.86 22.45
CA ASN A 2 0.83 -7.63 23.55
C ASN A 2 0.08 -8.95 23.86
N ASN A 3 -1.12 -9.12 23.29
CA ASN A 3 -1.96 -10.28 23.52
C ASN A 3 -1.78 -11.37 22.45
N ILE A 4 -0.80 -11.20 21.55
CA ILE A 4 -0.48 -12.24 20.55
C ILE A 4 0.33 -13.31 21.26
N THR A 5 -0.14 -14.56 21.20
CA THR A 5 0.63 -15.74 21.59
C THR A 5 1.07 -16.45 20.32
N TRP A 6 2.37 -16.73 20.21
CA TRP A 6 2.95 -17.45 19.09
C TRP A 6 3.14 -18.90 19.50
N ASP A 7 2.95 -19.81 18.56
CA ASP A 7 3.28 -21.22 18.77
C ASP A 7 4.80 -21.37 18.80
N GLU A 8 5.28 -22.28 19.66
CA GLU A 8 6.71 -22.56 19.79
C GLU A 8 7.25 -23.25 18.55
N ASP A 9 8.48 -22.89 18.15
CA ASP A 9 9.21 -23.56 17.08
C ASP A 9 10.64 -23.88 17.52
N PRO A 10 10.82 -24.97 18.29
CA PRO A 10 12.13 -25.35 18.80
C PRO A 10 13.13 -25.66 17.68
N LEU A 11 12.66 -26.16 16.53
CA LEU A 11 13.53 -26.50 15.42
C LEU A 11 14.12 -25.23 14.80
N LEU A 12 13.31 -24.20 14.55
CA LEU A 12 13.80 -22.91 14.09
C LEU A 12 14.75 -22.27 15.13
N SER A 13 14.40 -22.35 16.41
CA SER A 13 15.20 -21.82 17.51
C SER A 13 16.63 -22.40 17.56
N LEU A 14 16.83 -23.67 17.18
CA LEU A 14 18.16 -24.28 17.10
C LEU A 14 19.08 -23.61 16.06
N PHE A 15 18.51 -22.99 15.03
CA PHE A 15 19.26 -22.30 13.98
C PHE A 15 19.42 -20.79 14.22
N ILE A 16 18.97 -20.29 15.38
CA ILE A 16 19.13 -18.89 15.78
C ILE A 16 20.10 -18.83 16.96
N ASP A 17 21.29 -18.25 16.74
CA ASP A 17 22.39 -18.24 17.72
C ASP A 17 21.98 -17.76 19.11
N ASP A 18 21.25 -16.64 19.20
CA ASP A 18 20.80 -16.08 20.48
C ASP A 18 19.71 -16.94 21.15
N CYS A 19 18.82 -17.58 20.39
CA CYS A 19 17.85 -18.53 20.94
C CYS A 19 18.56 -19.72 21.59
N ASN A 20 19.57 -20.27 20.91
CA ASN A 20 20.37 -21.38 21.42
C ASN A 20 21.22 -20.97 22.63
N LYS A 21 21.85 -19.79 22.59
CA LYS A 21 22.66 -19.29 23.71
C LYS A 21 21.82 -19.03 24.96
N GLU A 22 20.69 -18.36 24.81
CA GLU A 22 19.84 -17.95 25.93
C GLU A 22 18.85 -19.06 26.34
N GLN A 23 18.76 -20.15 25.57
CA GLN A 23 17.82 -21.27 25.77
C GLN A 23 16.36 -20.80 25.81
N ILE A 24 16.01 -19.85 24.94
CA ILE A 24 14.67 -19.27 24.81
C ILE A 24 14.18 -19.48 23.37
N ASP A 25 12.97 -20.02 23.22
CA ASP A 25 12.35 -20.21 21.92
C ASP A 25 12.12 -18.88 21.18
N ILE A 26 12.22 -18.91 19.86
CA ILE A 26 12.01 -17.75 18.98
C ILE A 26 10.63 -17.11 19.22
N SER A 27 9.58 -17.91 19.45
CA SER A 27 8.22 -17.45 19.74
C SER A 27 8.09 -16.67 21.04
N LYS A 28 9.07 -16.84 21.95
CA LYS A 28 9.18 -16.20 23.28
C LYS A 28 10.20 -15.05 23.31
N GLY A 29 10.75 -14.68 22.15
CA GLY A 29 11.66 -13.54 22.04
C GLY A 29 13.14 -13.88 22.21
N GLY A 30 13.55 -15.13 21.98
CA GLY A 30 14.95 -15.56 22.13
C GLY A 30 15.92 -14.96 21.11
N ALA A 31 15.44 -14.40 20.00
CA ALA A 31 16.32 -13.78 19.00
C ALA A 31 16.86 -12.42 19.47
N LYS A 32 18.01 -12.01 18.91
CA LYS A 32 18.56 -10.66 19.08
C LYS A 32 17.61 -9.53 18.65
N TYR A 33 16.80 -9.78 17.61
CA TYR A 33 15.86 -8.79 17.07
C TYR A 33 14.45 -9.37 16.94
N ASN A 34 13.57 -9.00 17.86
CA ASN A 34 12.20 -9.49 17.90
C ASN A 34 11.22 -8.47 17.29
N ASN A 35 11.39 -8.05 16.04
CA ASN A 35 10.47 -7.08 15.42
C ASN A 35 9.20 -7.75 14.89
N TYR A 36 8.09 -7.01 14.83
CA TYR A 36 6.90 -7.43 14.09
C TYR A 36 6.82 -6.72 12.76
N GLY A 37 6.47 -7.47 11.71
CA GLY A 37 6.21 -6.93 10.38
C GLY A 37 4.71 -6.87 10.12
N ILE A 38 4.23 -5.74 9.60
CA ILE A 38 2.90 -5.63 9.01
C ILE A 38 3.03 -5.17 7.56
N THR A 39 2.00 -5.40 6.77
CA THR A 39 1.93 -4.99 5.37
C THR A 39 0.68 -4.15 5.14
N THR A 40 0.73 -3.25 4.16
CA THR A 40 -0.41 -2.40 3.82
C THR A 40 -1.02 -2.81 2.48
N VAL A 41 -2.35 -2.77 2.41
CA VAL A 41 -3.13 -2.90 1.17
C VAL A 41 -3.84 -1.58 0.86
N SER A 42 -4.28 -1.38 -0.39
CA SER A 42 -5.17 -0.28 -0.81
C SER A 42 -4.61 1.16 -0.74
N LEU A 43 -3.29 1.35 -0.60
CA LEU A 43 -2.71 2.69 -0.52
C LEU A 43 -3.02 3.54 -1.77
N ALA A 44 -2.84 2.97 -2.97
CA ALA A 44 -3.17 3.66 -4.22
C ALA A 44 -4.65 4.03 -4.30
N ASN A 45 -5.54 3.09 -3.99
CA ASN A 45 -6.99 3.31 -3.99
C ASN A 45 -7.40 4.41 -2.99
N THR A 46 -6.75 4.45 -1.82
CA THR A 46 -6.98 5.47 -0.79
C THR A 46 -6.56 6.86 -1.29
N VAL A 47 -5.35 6.98 -1.84
CA VAL A 47 -4.83 8.26 -2.37
C VAL A 47 -5.70 8.76 -3.52
N ASN A 48 -6.02 7.90 -4.49
CA ASN A 48 -6.88 8.25 -5.63
C ASN A 48 -8.29 8.66 -5.17
N SER A 49 -8.88 7.92 -4.22
CA SER A 49 -10.19 8.27 -3.65
C SER A 49 -10.20 9.66 -3.01
N LEU A 50 -9.15 10.00 -2.24
CA LEU A 50 -9.04 11.30 -1.59
C LEU A 50 -8.81 12.44 -2.59
N ILE A 51 -8.00 12.23 -3.63
CA ILE A 51 -7.80 13.21 -4.71
C ILE A 51 -9.11 13.43 -5.48
N ASN A 52 -9.82 12.36 -5.83
CA ASN A 52 -11.10 12.44 -6.53
C ASN A 52 -12.14 13.21 -5.72
N LEU A 53 -12.27 12.91 -4.42
CA LEU A 53 -13.15 13.66 -3.52
C LEU A 53 -12.76 15.13 -3.44
N LYS A 54 -11.46 15.43 -3.24
CA LYS A 54 -10.95 16.79 -3.18
C LYS A 54 -11.36 17.59 -4.42
N LYS A 55 -11.08 17.06 -5.61
CA LYS A 55 -11.35 17.73 -6.88
C LYS A 55 -12.82 17.83 -7.20
N LEU A 56 -13.54 16.72 -7.19
CA LEU A 56 -14.91 16.65 -7.70
C LEU A 56 -15.95 17.20 -6.72
N VAL A 57 -15.69 17.09 -5.40
CA VAL A 57 -16.64 17.51 -4.37
C VAL A 57 -16.27 18.85 -3.77
N PHE A 58 -15.01 19.05 -3.37
CA PHE A 58 -14.64 20.23 -2.59
C PHE A 58 -14.15 21.41 -3.43
N GLU A 59 -13.34 21.16 -4.45
CA GLU A 59 -12.80 22.21 -5.33
C GLU A 59 -13.78 22.59 -6.43
N ASN A 60 -14.10 21.65 -7.33
CA ASN A 60 -14.95 21.91 -8.49
C ASN A 60 -16.45 21.90 -8.16
N LYS A 61 -16.83 21.32 -7.02
CA LYS A 61 -18.22 21.19 -6.55
C LYS A 61 -19.14 20.59 -7.63
N LYS A 62 -18.61 19.69 -8.45
CA LYS A 62 -19.34 19.00 -9.52
C LYS A 62 -20.40 18.05 -8.95
N TYR A 63 -20.07 17.40 -7.83
CA TYR A 63 -20.97 16.55 -7.06
C TYR A 63 -20.98 16.97 -5.59
N THR A 64 -22.09 16.77 -4.91
CA THR A 64 -22.07 16.74 -3.44
C THR A 64 -21.50 15.41 -2.95
N LEU A 65 -20.92 15.39 -1.73
CA LEU A 65 -20.43 14.15 -1.12
C LEU A 65 -21.55 13.10 -1.00
N ILE A 66 -22.77 13.55 -0.69
CA ILE A 66 -23.94 12.68 -0.54
C ILE A 66 -24.29 12.02 -1.88
N GLN A 67 -24.39 12.81 -2.96
CA GLN A 67 -24.67 12.29 -4.30
C GLN A 67 -23.62 11.26 -4.72
N LEU A 68 -22.34 11.61 -4.63
CA LEU A 68 -21.26 10.73 -5.07
C LEU A 68 -21.17 9.46 -4.21
N ASN A 69 -21.43 9.55 -2.90
CA ASN A 69 -21.47 8.38 -2.02
C ASN A 69 -22.68 7.47 -2.30
N ASN A 70 -23.82 8.02 -2.69
CA ASN A 70 -24.98 7.22 -3.09
C ASN A 70 -24.68 6.43 -4.37
N ILE A 71 -24.06 7.07 -5.36
CA ILE A 71 -23.60 6.42 -6.60
C ILE A 71 -22.59 5.31 -6.28
N ARG A 72 -21.58 5.58 -5.44
CA ARG A 72 -20.60 4.59 -4.97
C ARG A 72 -21.27 3.42 -4.25
N LYS A 73 -22.21 3.68 -3.34
CA LYS A 73 -22.97 2.63 -2.62
C LYS A 73 -23.79 1.76 -3.57
N ASN A 74 -24.30 2.34 -4.66
CA ASN A 74 -24.98 1.60 -5.72
C ASN A 74 -24.00 0.99 -6.74
N ASN A 75 -22.73 0.83 -6.38
CA ASN A 75 -21.70 0.20 -7.22
C ASN A 75 -21.54 0.84 -8.61
N PHE A 76 -21.86 2.13 -8.75
CA PHE A 76 -21.86 2.84 -10.04
C PHE A 76 -22.80 2.24 -11.11
N GLU A 77 -23.83 1.50 -10.71
CA GLU A 77 -24.82 0.95 -11.64
C GLU A 77 -25.49 2.08 -12.43
N ASN A 78 -25.53 1.94 -13.76
CA ASN A 78 -26.00 2.95 -14.72
C ASN A 78 -25.24 4.30 -14.72
N GLU A 79 -24.10 4.38 -14.02
CA GLU A 79 -23.30 5.61 -13.86
C GLU A 79 -21.93 5.50 -14.54
N SER A 80 -21.90 4.92 -15.75
CA SER A 80 -20.66 4.60 -16.48
C SER A 80 -19.80 5.84 -16.78
N ILE A 81 -20.43 6.99 -17.01
CA ILE A 81 -19.74 8.27 -17.24
C ILE A 81 -19.00 8.71 -15.97
N ILE A 82 -19.64 8.61 -14.80
CA ILE A 82 -19.04 8.97 -13.51
C ILE A 82 -17.93 7.99 -13.16
N LEU A 83 -18.15 6.69 -13.37
CA LEU A 83 -17.14 5.66 -13.16
C LEU A 83 -15.89 5.92 -14.02
N ALA A 84 -16.06 6.24 -15.30
CA ALA A 84 -14.96 6.56 -16.20
C ALA A 84 -14.23 7.85 -15.78
N GLU A 85 -14.96 8.86 -15.30
CA GLU A 85 -14.36 10.08 -14.75
C GLU A 85 -13.50 9.79 -13.53
N LEU A 86 -14.00 8.99 -12.57
CA LEU A 86 -13.24 8.65 -11.36
C LEU A 86 -11.96 7.85 -11.67
N LYS A 87 -12.05 6.87 -12.59
CA LYS A 87 -10.88 6.08 -13.02
C LYS A 87 -9.88 6.90 -13.85
N GLY A 88 -10.34 7.90 -14.59
CA GLY A 88 -9.53 8.71 -15.49
C GLY A 88 -8.98 10.00 -14.91
N LEU A 89 -9.43 10.41 -13.71
CA LEU A 89 -9.05 11.69 -13.13
C LEU A 89 -7.56 11.73 -12.82
N LYS A 90 -6.93 12.85 -13.19
CA LYS A 90 -5.51 13.12 -12.94
C LYS A 90 -5.32 14.23 -11.91
N PRO A 91 -4.24 14.24 -11.13
CA PRO A 91 -3.18 13.22 -11.12
C PRO A 91 -3.61 11.96 -10.36
N HIS A 92 -2.96 10.83 -10.62
CA HIS A 92 -3.23 9.56 -9.93
C HIS A 92 -1.98 9.01 -9.23
N PHE A 93 -2.20 8.04 -8.34
CA PHE A 93 -1.14 7.35 -7.61
C PHE A 93 -0.12 6.70 -8.56
N GLY A 94 1.17 6.91 -8.28
CA GLY A 94 2.25 6.48 -9.16
C GLY A 94 2.71 7.53 -10.16
N GLU A 95 2.05 8.69 -10.23
CA GLU A 95 2.54 9.82 -11.03
C GLU A 95 3.56 10.66 -10.29
N ASP A 96 4.57 11.16 -11.00
CA ASP A 96 5.54 12.15 -10.49
C ASP A 96 4.88 13.53 -10.34
N ASN A 97 3.94 13.60 -9.40
CA ASN A 97 3.12 14.76 -9.12
C ASN A 97 3.21 15.12 -7.63
N GLU A 98 3.52 16.38 -7.33
CA GLU A 98 3.76 16.84 -5.96
C GLU A 98 2.56 16.64 -5.02
N GLU A 99 1.33 16.82 -5.50
CA GLU A 99 0.12 16.62 -4.70
C GLU A 99 -0.04 15.15 -4.29
N VAL A 100 0.13 14.24 -5.25
CA VAL A 100 0.05 12.78 -5.04
C VAL A 100 1.15 12.34 -4.07
N ILE A 101 2.39 12.75 -4.30
CA ILE A 101 3.54 12.39 -3.46
C ILE A 101 3.36 12.92 -2.04
N LYS A 102 2.94 14.19 -1.88
CA LYS A 102 2.73 14.80 -0.57
C LYS A 102 1.63 14.08 0.22
N LEU A 103 0.50 13.77 -0.41
CA LEU A 103 -0.59 13.04 0.24
C LEU A 103 -0.16 11.63 0.64
N THR A 104 0.55 10.93 -0.27
CA THR A 104 1.07 9.58 -0.02
C THR A 104 2.02 9.57 1.17
N ASN A 105 3.00 10.50 1.19
CA ASN A 105 3.94 10.66 2.30
C ASN A 105 3.25 11.05 3.61
N SER A 106 2.17 11.84 3.57
CA SER A 106 1.38 12.15 4.76
C SER A 106 0.78 10.89 5.39
N ILE A 107 0.21 10.00 4.58
CA ILE A 107 -0.36 8.73 5.05
C ILE A 107 0.74 7.81 5.61
N ILE A 108 1.83 7.67 4.87
CA ILE A 108 2.99 6.86 5.27
C ILE A 108 3.58 7.35 6.60
N ASN A 109 3.77 8.66 6.75
CA ASN A 109 4.34 9.24 7.97
C ASN A 109 3.40 9.04 9.16
N TYR A 110 2.11 9.27 8.98
CA TYR A 110 1.11 9.05 10.03
C TYR A 110 1.11 7.60 10.51
N LEU A 111 1.13 6.63 9.59
CA LEU A 111 1.22 5.21 9.95
C LEU A 111 2.54 4.89 10.67
N GLY A 112 3.65 5.44 10.18
CA GLY A 112 4.96 5.29 10.82
C GLY A 112 4.97 5.78 12.26
N GLU A 113 4.49 7.01 12.50
CA GLU A 113 4.36 7.58 13.83
C GLU A 113 3.44 6.76 14.74
N LEU A 114 2.29 6.33 14.22
CA LEU A 114 1.33 5.53 14.97
C LEU A 114 1.94 4.20 15.44
N LEU A 115 2.64 3.49 14.55
CA LEU A 115 3.20 2.16 14.81
C LEU A 115 4.48 2.21 15.64
N ASN A 116 5.22 3.33 15.64
CA ASN A 116 6.46 3.48 16.39
C ASN A 116 6.22 3.80 17.88
N LYS A 117 4.98 4.10 18.29
CA LYS A 117 4.65 4.51 19.68
C LYS A 117 4.82 3.41 20.72
N THR A 118 4.72 2.13 20.35
CA THR A 118 4.74 1.05 21.33
C THR A 118 5.54 -0.14 20.79
N PRO A 119 6.62 -0.56 21.49
CA PRO A 119 7.29 -1.79 21.14
C PRO A 119 6.35 -2.98 21.34
N ASN A 120 6.63 -4.08 20.67
CA ASN A 120 5.92 -5.32 20.96
C ASN A 120 6.31 -5.90 22.33
N LYS A 121 5.63 -6.98 22.73
CA LYS A 121 5.83 -7.64 24.03
C LYS A 121 7.27 -8.13 24.29
N PHE A 122 8.13 -8.18 23.29
CA PHE A 122 9.53 -8.60 23.38
C PHE A 122 10.51 -7.42 23.21
N GLY A 123 10.02 -6.18 23.26
CA GLY A 123 10.84 -4.98 23.15
C GLY A 123 11.25 -4.61 21.72
N GLY A 124 10.83 -5.37 20.71
CA GLY A 124 11.09 -5.05 19.31
C GLY A 124 10.11 -4.02 18.73
N ARG A 125 10.46 -3.46 17.57
CA ARG A 125 9.63 -2.43 16.90
C ARG A 125 8.62 -3.09 15.96
N ILE A 126 7.55 -2.35 15.66
CA ILE A 126 6.62 -2.69 14.58
C ILE A 126 7.10 -1.99 13.31
N LYS A 127 7.48 -2.79 12.32
CA LYS A 127 7.84 -2.35 10.98
C LYS A 127 6.65 -2.54 10.06
N PHE A 128 6.42 -1.62 9.13
CA PHE A 128 5.43 -1.81 8.08
C PHE A 128 6.03 -1.66 6.69
N GLY A 129 5.38 -2.31 5.74
CA GLY A 129 5.78 -2.36 4.35
C GLY A 129 4.62 -1.96 3.45
N LEU A 130 4.95 -1.30 2.35
CA LEU A 130 4.00 -0.83 1.34
C LEU A 130 3.74 -1.89 0.26
N SER A 131 3.85 -3.16 0.65
CA SER A 131 3.60 -4.32 -0.20
C SER A 131 2.90 -5.42 0.57
N ALA A 132 1.87 -6.01 -0.02
CA ALA A 132 1.11 -7.11 0.57
C ALA A 132 0.71 -8.10 -0.53
N PRO A 133 0.77 -9.41 -0.28
CA PRO A 133 0.30 -10.42 -1.26
C PRO A 133 -1.23 -10.54 -1.28
N SER A 134 -1.93 -9.94 -0.32
CA SER A 134 -3.36 -10.12 -0.09
C SER A 134 -4.24 -9.09 -0.81
N TYR A 135 -3.75 -8.31 -1.77
CA TYR A 135 -4.54 -7.25 -2.42
C TYR A 135 -5.78 -7.78 -3.18
N ILE A 136 -5.75 -9.03 -3.63
CA ILE A 136 -6.91 -9.71 -4.23
C ILE A 136 -7.92 -10.07 -3.13
N SER A 137 -7.53 -10.92 -2.19
CA SER A 137 -8.44 -11.41 -1.13
C SER A 137 -8.95 -10.31 -0.21
N ALA A 138 -8.13 -9.29 0.07
CA ALA A 138 -8.56 -8.13 0.84
C ALA A 138 -9.64 -7.31 0.11
N GLY A 139 -9.72 -7.38 -1.22
CA GLY A 139 -10.75 -6.71 -2.01
C GLY A 139 -12.11 -7.40 -1.96
N GLU A 140 -12.13 -8.73 -1.77
CA GLU A 140 -13.32 -9.59 -1.89
C GLU A 140 -14.46 -9.23 -0.92
N GLU A 141 -14.15 -8.55 0.20
CA GLU A 141 -15.13 -8.14 1.21
C GLU A 141 -15.41 -6.63 1.20
N ILE A 142 -14.78 -5.86 0.29
CA ILE A 142 -14.81 -4.40 0.31
C ILE A 142 -15.69 -3.85 -0.82
N THR A 143 -16.62 -2.98 -0.46
CA THR A 143 -17.48 -2.25 -1.41
C THR A 143 -16.72 -1.17 -2.19
N ALA A 144 -17.31 -0.71 -3.28
CA ALA A 144 -16.75 0.25 -4.22
C ALA A 144 -16.16 1.51 -3.53
N SER A 145 -15.12 2.09 -4.12
CA SER A 145 -14.41 3.27 -3.58
C SER A 145 -14.41 4.46 -4.55
N PHE A 146 -14.02 5.64 -4.05
CA PHE A 146 -14.10 6.89 -4.81
C PHE A 146 -13.02 7.04 -5.89
N ASP A 147 -12.10 6.11 -5.98
CA ASP A 147 -11.18 5.93 -7.12
C ASP A 147 -11.84 5.20 -8.31
N GLY A 148 -13.09 4.75 -8.15
CA GLY A 148 -13.83 4.01 -9.18
C GLY A 148 -13.59 2.50 -9.14
N ARG A 149 -12.93 1.95 -8.11
CA ARG A 149 -12.92 0.50 -7.88
C ARG A 149 -14.35 0.03 -7.57
N LEU A 150 -14.81 -1.02 -8.23
CA LEU A 150 -16.14 -1.60 -8.02
C LEU A 150 -16.15 -2.50 -6.78
N ASN A 151 -17.34 -2.91 -6.35
CA ASN A 151 -17.52 -3.89 -5.28
C ASN A 151 -16.67 -5.14 -5.57
N TYR A 152 -15.93 -5.58 -4.56
CA TYR A 152 -15.22 -6.87 -4.55
C TYR A 152 -14.06 -6.99 -5.57
N GLU A 153 -13.76 -5.95 -6.34
CA GLU A 153 -12.57 -5.93 -7.21
C GLU A 153 -11.27 -5.98 -6.37
N PRO A 154 -10.17 -6.54 -6.90
CA PRO A 154 -8.87 -6.43 -6.24
C PRO A 154 -8.48 -4.98 -5.95
N PHE A 155 -7.73 -4.76 -4.87
CA PHE A 155 -7.02 -3.49 -4.70
C PHE A 155 -5.83 -3.39 -5.67
N SER A 156 -5.39 -2.17 -5.94
CA SER A 156 -4.17 -1.95 -6.70
C SER A 156 -2.96 -2.55 -5.96
N THR A 157 -2.02 -3.08 -6.73
CA THR A 157 -0.88 -3.82 -6.21
C THR A 157 0.21 -2.89 -5.68
N ASN A 158 0.59 -3.08 -4.41
CA ASN A 158 1.75 -2.43 -3.76
C ASN A 158 1.81 -0.90 -3.96
N ILE A 159 2.98 -0.36 -4.31
CA ILE A 159 3.18 1.06 -4.69
C ILE A 159 3.33 1.21 -6.21
N SER A 160 2.65 0.34 -6.96
CA SER A 160 2.72 0.26 -8.42
C SER A 160 1.68 1.19 -9.06
N SER A 161 1.86 1.48 -10.35
CA SER A 161 0.87 2.22 -11.14
C SER A 161 0.11 1.27 -12.06
N ASP A 162 -1.20 1.47 -12.20
CA ASP A 162 -1.99 0.77 -13.22
C ASP A 162 -1.67 1.26 -14.64
N SER A 163 -0.89 2.35 -14.78
CA SER A 163 -0.42 2.87 -16.06
C SER A 163 0.93 2.26 -16.45
N ASN A 164 0.93 1.42 -17.50
CA ASN A 164 2.12 0.74 -18.02
C ASN A 164 2.95 1.57 -19.03
N ASN A 165 2.67 2.87 -19.17
CA ASN A 165 3.24 3.68 -20.25
C ASN A 165 4.31 4.68 -19.80
N ASP A 166 4.50 4.90 -18.50
CA ASP A 166 5.50 5.83 -17.98
C ASP A 166 6.31 5.26 -16.81
N PHE A 167 7.30 4.43 -17.15
CA PHE A 167 8.23 3.85 -16.16
C PHE A 167 9.08 4.92 -15.46
N THR A 168 9.33 6.06 -16.10
CA THR A 168 10.13 7.12 -15.47
C THR A 168 9.33 7.79 -14.36
N SER A 169 8.06 8.09 -14.62
CA SER A 169 7.16 8.70 -13.63
C SER A 169 7.00 7.83 -12.39
N ILE A 170 6.69 6.53 -12.55
CA ILE A 170 6.52 5.63 -11.39
C ILE A 170 7.81 5.46 -10.59
N MET A 171 8.98 5.39 -11.24
CA MET A 171 10.26 5.32 -10.54
C MET A 171 10.57 6.61 -9.78
N ARG A 172 10.28 7.78 -10.37
CA ARG A 172 10.43 9.07 -9.67
C ARG A 172 9.48 9.20 -8.50
N PHE A 173 8.21 8.84 -8.70
CA PHE A 173 7.20 8.78 -7.63
C PHE A 173 7.69 7.92 -6.46
N ALA A 174 8.06 6.66 -6.73
CA ALA A 174 8.53 5.74 -5.71
C ALA A 174 9.79 6.28 -5.00
N SER A 175 10.75 6.83 -5.74
CA SER A 175 11.99 7.38 -5.15
C SER A 175 11.76 8.56 -4.18
N LYS A 176 10.62 9.24 -4.29
CA LYS A 176 10.24 10.39 -3.45
C LYS A 176 9.37 10.00 -2.25
N LEU A 177 9.07 8.72 -2.05
CA LEU A 177 8.34 8.24 -0.89
C LEU A 177 9.26 8.12 0.34
N ASN A 178 8.68 8.29 1.52
CA ASN A 178 9.41 8.24 2.78
C ASN A 178 9.58 6.80 3.28
N TYR A 179 10.80 6.26 3.23
CA TYR A 179 11.09 4.88 3.66
C TYR A 179 11.83 4.76 5.00
N ASN A 180 12.05 5.87 5.70
CA ASN A 180 12.87 5.90 6.91
C ASN A 180 12.19 5.23 8.13
N ASP A 181 12.99 4.93 9.16
CA ASP A 181 12.58 4.40 10.46
C ASP A 181 11.97 2.99 10.39
N ASN A 182 10.67 2.87 10.66
CA ASN A 182 9.93 1.63 10.72
C ASN A 182 9.24 1.27 9.40
N LYS A 183 9.51 1.99 8.31
CA LYS A 183 8.87 1.85 6.99
C LYS A 183 9.63 0.87 6.08
N ILE A 184 10.20 -0.17 6.71
CA ILE A 184 11.24 -1.05 6.14
C ILE A 184 10.87 -2.54 6.19
N ASN A 185 9.59 -2.88 5.98
CA ASN A 185 9.11 -4.27 5.91
C ASN A 185 8.79 -4.73 4.47
N GLY A 186 9.49 -4.18 3.48
CA GLY A 186 9.26 -4.44 2.05
C GLY A 186 8.39 -3.37 1.40
N ASN A 187 8.87 -2.79 0.30
CA ASN A 187 8.18 -1.80 -0.51
C ASN A 187 8.41 -2.18 -1.98
N VAL A 188 7.35 -2.48 -2.71
CA VAL A 188 7.45 -3.15 -4.02
C VAL A 188 6.81 -2.29 -5.10
N VAL A 189 7.56 -2.07 -6.19
CA VAL A 189 7.05 -1.51 -7.43
C VAL A 189 7.05 -2.63 -8.46
N ASP A 190 5.88 -2.96 -8.99
CA ASP A 190 5.68 -3.91 -10.06
C ASP A 190 5.69 -3.15 -11.40
N LEU A 191 6.48 -3.63 -12.36
CA LEU A 191 6.56 -3.07 -13.71
C LEU A 191 6.28 -4.17 -14.73
N MET A 192 5.34 -3.92 -15.63
CA MET A 192 5.05 -4.81 -16.74
C MET A 192 5.60 -4.24 -18.04
N ALA A 193 6.65 -4.87 -18.58
CA ALA A 193 7.25 -4.49 -19.84
C ALA A 193 6.92 -5.50 -20.93
N SER A 194 6.56 -5.01 -22.12
CA SER A 194 6.41 -5.89 -23.29
C SER A 194 7.79 -6.41 -23.75
N PRO A 195 7.87 -7.62 -24.35
CA PRO A 195 9.13 -8.11 -24.93
C PRO A 195 9.75 -7.12 -25.93
N ASN A 196 8.92 -6.43 -26.72
CA ASN A 196 9.38 -5.45 -27.69
C ASN A 196 10.08 -4.25 -27.03
N PHE A 197 9.57 -3.77 -25.89
CA PHE A 197 10.20 -2.70 -25.12
C PHE A 197 11.62 -3.09 -24.68
N ILE A 198 11.78 -4.32 -24.16
CA ILE A 198 13.08 -4.85 -23.73
C ILE A 198 14.06 -4.95 -24.92
N MET A 199 13.59 -5.44 -26.07
CA MET A 199 14.41 -5.56 -27.28
C MET A 199 14.90 -4.21 -27.81
N ILE A 200 14.12 -3.15 -27.69
CA ILE A 200 14.53 -1.80 -28.08
C ILE A 200 15.69 -1.32 -27.19
N ILE A 201 15.62 -1.56 -25.88
CA ILE A 201 16.69 -1.17 -24.96
C ILE A 201 17.98 -1.92 -25.29
N LEU A 202 17.90 -3.25 -25.44
CA LEU A 202 19.08 -4.10 -25.68
C LEU A 202 19.78 -3.83 -27.02
N ARG A 203 19.06 -3.31 -28.03
CA ARG A 203 19.64 -2.92 -29.33
C ARG A 203 20.36 -1.58 -29.30
N ASN A 204 20.05 -0.74 -28.31
CA ASN A 204 20.61 0.61 -28.16
C ASN A 204 21.67 0.69 -27.05
N SER A 205 21.99 -0.44 -26.39
CA SER A 205 23.04 -0.61 -25.37
C SER A 205 24.25 -1.32 -25.95
#